data_AF-A0A926XK68-F1
#
_entry.id   AF-A0A926XK68-F1
#
_cell.length_a   1.000
_cell.length_b   1.000
_cell.length_c   1.000
_cell.angle_alpha   90.00
_cell.angle_beta   90.00
_cell.angle_gamma   90.00
#
_symmetry.space_group_name_H-M   'P 1'
#
loop_
_entity.id
_entity.type
_entity.pdbx_description
1 polymer ?
#
loop_
_entity_poly.entity_id
_entity_poly.type
_entity_poly.pdbx_seq_one_letter_code
_entity_poly.pdbx_strand_id
1 'polypeptide(L)'
;MPVNYRGRWGGKVAIAAFVASLIIFSPALLPSQATPPQSSLPAPAATPPQNLPLLQVYPLPPQLERWQDSEQQGDYFDAIKPTAVGYLIWSSFPIKVYIEPPNDPADRRFQGWFKAVETAVTEWNQYLPLERVAEREVADIICLRSRPPLRATLNRQTRTFEFPTARNAEASYKLYWRGNNPSTLVHRFTLEISPNQTDAFTLATARHELGHALGIWGHSPDPADALYDTQVNNPPPISARDINTLKKIYQQQTRLGGSL
;
A
#
# COMPACT_ATOMS: atom_id res chain seq x y z
N MET A 1 4.08 -69.87 -56.00
CA MET A 1 4.07 -71.30 -55.60
C MET A 1 5.15 -71.51 -54.56
N PRO A 2 4.81 -72.05 -53.37
CA PRO A 2 5.72 -72.19 -52.24
C PRO A 2 6.36 -73.58 -52.18
N VAL A 3 7.51 -73.70 -51.51
CA VAL A 3 7.94 -74.97 -50.89
C VAL A 3 8.20 -74.69 -49.42
N ASN A 4 7.44 -75.39 -48.60
CA ASN A 4 7.56 -75.48 -47.14
C ASN A 4 8.78 -76.31 -46.75
N TYR A 5 9.39 -76.00 -45.60
CA TYR A 5 9.83 -77.04 -44.68
C TYR A 5 9.48 -76.68 -43.24
N ARG A 6 8.79 -77.61 -42.58
CA ARG A 6 8.40 -77.61 -41.17
C ARG A 6 9.57 -78.04 -40.30
N GLY A 7 9.65 -77.46 -39.11
CA GLY A 7 10.33 -78.02 -37.95
C GLY A 7 9.75 -77.42 -36.67
N ARG A 8 8.92 -78.19 -35.96
CA ARG A 8 8.28 -77.87 -34.68
C ARG A 8 9.05 -78.62 -33.57
N TRP A 9 9.14 -78.05 -32.37
CA TRP A 9 8.80 -78.63 -31.05
C TRP A 9 9.64 -78.05 -29.89
N GLY A 10 8.96 -77.80 -28.76
CA GLY A 10 9.50 -77.42 -27.44
C GLY A 10 9.34 -75.91 -27.18
N GLY A 11 8.33 -75.40 -26.46
CA GLY A 11 7.75 -75.92 -25.22
C GLY A 11 8.50 -75.34 -24.02
N LYS A 12 8.26 -74.07 -23.67
CA LYS A 12 8.54 -73.51 -22.34
C LYS A 12 7.45 -72.54 -21.92
N VAL A 13 6.76 -72.95 -20.86
CA VAL A 13 5.83 -72.15 -20.06
C VAL A 13 6.60 -71.00 -19.43
N ALA A 14 6.19 -69.77 -19.71
CA ALA A 14 6.71 -68.59 -19.03
C ALA A 14 6.05 -68.49 -17.65
N ILE A 15 6.87 -68.61 -16.60
CA ILE A 15 6.49 -68.30 -15.22
C ILE A 15 6.31 -66.77 -15.16
N ALA A 16 5.09 -66.31 -14.91
CA ALA A 16 4.80 -64.91 -14.62
C ALA A 16 5.39 -64.56 -13.25
N ALA A 17 6.50 -63.82 -13.25
CA ALA A 17 7.00 -63.16 -12.05
C ALA A 17 6.17 -61.88 -11.83
N PHE A 18 5.33 -61.89 -10.79
CA PHE A 18 4.69 -60.69 -10.26
C PHE A 18 5.78 -59.83 -9.62
N VAL A 19 6.21 -58.76 -10.29
CA VAL A 19 6.97 -57.68 -9.64
C VAL A 19 5.94 -56.76 -9.01
N ALA A 20 5.75 -56.91 -7.70
CA ALA A 20 5.03 -55.92 -6.90
C ALA A 20 5.90 -54.66 -6.79
N SER A 21 5.64 -53.68 -7.65
CA SER A 21 6.20 -52.34 -7.50
C SER A 21 5.59 -51.69 -6.25
N LEU A 22 6.38 -51.61 -5.18
CA LEU A 22 6.07 -50.77 -4.03
C LEU A 22 6.07 -49.31 -4.50
N ILE A 23 4.89 -48.70 -4.66
CA ILE A 23 4.77 -47.26 -4.82
C ILE A 23 5.01 -46.65 -3.45
N ILE A 24 6.23 -46.18 -3.22
CA ILE A 24 6.56 -45.36 -2.06
C ILE A 24 5.93 -43.98 -2.32
N PHE A 25 4.79 -43.71 -1.68
CA PHE A 25 4.26 -42.35 -1.55
C PHE A 25 5.26 -41.53 -0.75
N SER A 26 6.09 -40.75 -1.44
CA SER A 26 6.79 -39.64 -0.80
C SER A 26 5.73 -38.60 -0.43
N PRO A 27 5.60 -38.18 0.84
CA PRO A 27 4.78 -37.01 1.14
C PRO A 27 5.43 -35.84 0.43
N ALA A 28 4.75 -35.30 -0.57
CA ALA A 28 5.10 -34.02 -1.14
C ALA A 28 5.13 -33.01 0.01
N LEU A 29 6.33 -32.50 0.32
CA LEU A 29 6.49 -31.31 1.13
C LEU A 29 5.68 -30.22 0.43
N LEU A 30 4.51 -29.92 1.00
CA LEU A 30 3.74 -28.75 0.62
C LEU A 30 4.69 -27.55 0.72
N PRO A 31 4.82 -26.72 -0.32
CA PRO A 31 5.53 -25.46 -0.17
C PRO A 31 4.80 -24.68 0.93
N SER A 32 5.54 -24.36 1.99
CA SER A 32 5.08 -23.43 3.02
C SER A 32 4.53 -22.20 2.31
N GLN A 33 3.25 -21.89 2.51
CA GLN A 33 2.65 -20.69 1.98
C GLN A 33 3.41 -19.50 2.60
N ALA A 34 4.29 -18.88 1.80
CA ALA A 34 4.88 -17.62 2.17
C ALA A 34 3.76 -16.59 2.20
N THR A 35 3.49 -16.05 3.38
CA THR A 35 2.53 -14.97 3.58
C THR A 35 2.96 -13.79 2.68
N PRO A 36 2.07 -13.22 1.86
CA PRO A 36 2.42 -12.04 1.08
C PRO A 36 2.79 -10.89 2.04
N PRO A 37 3.72 -10.00 1.63
CA PRO A 37 4.15 -8.90 2.49
C PRO A 37 2.97 -7.98 2.81
N GLN A 38 2.59 -7.92 4.08
CA GLN A 38 1.62 -6.96 4.60
C GLN A 38 2.26 -5.58 4.74
N SER A 39 1.63 -4.56 4.17
CA SER A 39 1.88 -3.17 4.57
C SER A 39 1.34 -3.01 5.99
N SER A 40 2.20 -2.79 6.97
CA SER A 40 1.76 -2.47 8.34
C SER A 40 2.09 -1.02 8.61
N LEU A 41 1.06 -0.20 8.79
CA LEU A 41 1.20 1.19 9.21
C LEU A 41 2.17 1.26 10.41
N PRO A 42 3.26 2.02 10.33
CA PRO A 42 4.18 2.15 11.45
C PRO A 42 3.46 2.80 12.63
N ALA A 43 3.74 2.30 13.84
CA ALA A 43 3.36 2.98 15.07
C ALA A 43 3.96 4.39 15.09
N PRO A 44 3.22 5.42 15.54
CA PRO A 44 3.69 6.80 15.48
C PRO A 44 4.93 6.98 16.34
N ALA A 45 6.06 7.30 15.71
CA ALA A 45 7.23 7.84 16.38
C ALA A 45 7.02 9.35 16.59
N ALA A 46 6.14 9.72 17.53
CA ALA A 46 6.04 11.10 17.97
C ALA A 46 5.58 11.14 19.44
N THR A 47 6.45 11.60 20.32
CA THR A 47 6.06 12.13 21.63
C THR A 47 5.04 13.24 21.38
N PRO A 48 3.81 13.19 21.91
CA PRO A 48 2.82 14.22 21.65
C PRO A 48 3.31 15.56 22.22
N PRO A 49 3.30 16.66 21.43
CA PRO A 49 3.70 17.97 21.93
C PRO A 49 2.79 18.39 23.09
N GLN A 50 3.40 18.89 24.19
CA GLN A 50 2.67 19.47 25.31
C GLN A 50 1.92 20.72 24.83
N ASN A 51 0.63 20.84 25.16
CA ASN A 51 -0.38 21.80 24.64
C ASN A 51 -0.81 21.58 23.18
N LEU A 52 -1.63 20.55 22.94
CA LEU A 52 -2.30 20.38 21.65
C LEU A 52 -3.48 21.37 21.48
N PRO A 53 -3.76 21.86 20.25
CA PRO A 53 -4.92 22.70 19.96
C PRO A 53 -6.24 22.00 20.26
N LEU A 54 -7.33 22.77 20.38
CA LEU A 54 -8.69 22.21 20.44
C LEU A 54 -9.05 21.48 19.13
N LEU A 55 -9.97 20.53 19.24
CA LEU A 55 -10.53 19.83 18.08
C LEU A 55 -11.41 20.81 17.29
N GLN A 56 -11.23 20.87 15.98
CA GLN A 56 -11.97 21.74 15.06
C GLN A 56 -12.50 20.92 13.88
N VAL A 57 -13.62 21.35 13.33
CA VAL A 57 -14.19 20.83 12.07
C VAL A 57 -13.91 21.86 10.98
N TYR A 58 -13.47 21.38 9.81
CA TYR A 58 -13.23 22.23 8.64
C TYR A 58 -14.32 22.00 7.59
N PRO A 59 -14.61 23.00 6.74
CA PRO A 59 -15.48 22.78 5.59
C PRO A 59 -14.88 21.70 4.67
N LEU A 60 -15.75 20.92 4.04
CA LEU A 60 -15.32 19.93 3.06
C LEU A 60 -14.62 20.64 1.87
N PRO A 61 -13.55 20.05 1.33
CA PRO A 61 -12.98 20.50 0.07
C PRO A 61 -14.04 20.43 -1.06
N PRO A 62 -14.09 21.40 -1.99
CA PRO A 62 -15.17 21.47 -2.97
C PRO A 62 -15.36 20.22 -3.83
N GLN A 63 -14.30 19.45 -4.11
CA GLN A 63 -14.41 18.17 -4.81
C GLN A 63 -15.11 17.10 -3.97
N LEU A 64 -14.75 16.94 -2.69
CA LEU A 64 -15.39 15.98 -1.78
C LEU A 64 -16.82 16.38 -1.43
N GLU A 65 -17.11 17.67 -1.33
CA GLU A 65 -18.47 18.16 -1.13
C GLU A 65 -19.39 17.73 -2.28
N ARG A 66 -18.93 17.91 -3.53
CA ARG A 66 -19.65 17.55 -4.75
C ARG A 66 -19.68 16.05 -5.04
N TRP A 67 -18.76 15.27 -4.46
CA TRP A 67 -18.74 13.81 -4.64
C TRP A 67 -20.05 13.16 -4.20
N GLN A 68 -20.59 12.32 -5.08
CA GLN A 68 -21.78 11.51 -4.86
C GLN A 68 -21.51 10.09 -5.36
N ASP A 69 -21.84 9.11 -4.53
CA ASP A 69 -21.81 7.71 -4.89
C ASP A 69 -23.21 7.27 -5.33
N SER A 70 -23.45 7.26 -6.65
CA SER A 70 -24.75 6.87 -7.22
C SER A 70 -25.09 5.40 -6.98
N GLU A 71 -24.08 4.55 -6.79
CA GLU A 71 -24.24 3.11 -6.63
C GLU A 71 -24.33 2.70 -5.15
N GLN A 72 -24.14 3.63 -4.22
CA GLN A 72 -24.24 3.42 -2.77
C GLN A 72 -23.37 2.23 -2.30
N GLN A 73 -22.12 2.19 -2.78
CA GLN A 73 -21.15 1.14 -2.48
C GLN A 73 -20.71 1.14 -1.01
N GLY A 74 -21.08 2.16 -0.25
CA GLY A 74 -20.78 2.29 1.17
C GLY A 74 -19.36 2.79 1.44
N ASP A 75 -18.86 2.55 2.64
CA ASP A 75 -17.52 2.97 3.07
C ASP A 75 -16.91 1.96 4.04
N TYR A 76 -15.76 2.28 4.60
CA TYR A 76 -15.11 1.50 5.66
C TYR A 76 -14.60 2.42 6.78
N PHE A 77 -15.27 3.55 7.02
CA PHE A 77 -14.84 4.53 8.01
C PHE A 77 -14.74 3.95 9.43
N ASP A 78 -15.58 2.98 9.78
CA ASP A 78 -15.54 2.30 11.09
C ASP A 78 -14.23 1.51 11.32
N ALA A 79 -13.50 1.17 10.25
CA ALA A 79 -12.17 0.57 10.34
C ALA A 79 -11.06 1.61 10.57
N ILE A 80 -11.35 2.91 10.41
CA ILE A 80 -10.38 4.00 10.52
C ILE A 80 -10.41 4.61 11.91
N LYS A 81 -9.30 4.44 12.64
CA LYS A 81 -9.15 4.95 14.00
C LYS A 81 -8.52 6.34 14.01
N PRO A 82 -8.98 7.24 14.88
CA PRO A 82 -8.34 8.54 15.05
C PRO A 82 -6.93 8.39 15.65
N THR A 83 -6.10 9.41 15.43
CA THR A 83 -4.78 9.57 16.04
C THR A 83 -4.86 10.48 17.28
N ALA A 84 -3.72 10.74 17.93
CA ALA A 84 -3.63 11.71 19.02
C ALA A 84 -4.10 13.14 18.64
N VAL A 85 -4.08 13.48 17.35
CA VAL A 85 -4.55 14.77 16.81
C VAL A 85 -5.93 14.68 16.17
N GLY A 86 -6.69 13.60 16.40
CA GLY A 86 -7.92 13.31 15.66
C GLY A 86 -7.62 12.67 14.30
N TYR A 87 -8.40 13.00 13.29
CA TYR A 87 -8.15 12.50 11.93
C TYR A 87 -7.09 13.36 11.21
N LEU A 88 -6.28 12.71 10.37
CA LEU A 88 -5.24 13.37 9.58
C LEU A 88 -5.88 14.01 8.35
N ILE A 89 -6.26 15.28 8.47
CA ILE A 89 -6.89 16.03 7.38
C ILE A 89 -6.05 17.23 6.98
N TRP A 90 -6.14 17.60 5.71
CA TRP A 90 -5.54 18.83 5.19
C TRP A 90 -6.57 19.96 5.23
N SER A 91 -6.20 21.10 5.80
CA SER A 91 -7.05 22.30 5.90
C SER A 91 -6.58 23.43 4.97
N SER A 92 -5.52 23.20 4.18
CA SER A 92 -4.96 24.17 3.25
C SER A 92 -4.73 23.49 1.92
N PHE A 93 -5.19 24.13 0.85
CA PHE A 93 -5.17 23.60 -0.49
C PHE A 93 -4.53 24.60 -1.46
N PRO A 94 -3.88 24.13 -2.55
CA PRO A 94 -3.65 22.71 -2.87
C PRO A 94 -2.61 22.06 -1.94
N ILE A 95 -2.72 20.74 -1.78
CA ILE A 95 -1.72 19.92 -1.06
C ILE A 95 -0.50 19.78 -1.98
N LYS A 96 0.66 20.25 -1.51
CA LYS A 96 1.89 20.23 -2.32
C LYS A 96 2.55 18.87 -2.29
N VAL A 97 2.78 18.27 -3.44
CA VAL A 97 3.38 16.93 -3.58
C VAL A 97 4.71 17.03 -4.30
N TYR A 98 5.79 16.61 -3.65
CA TYR A 98 7.07 16.39 -4.29
C TYR A 98 7.20 14.93 -4.70
N ILE A 99 7.62 14.67 -5.93
CA ILE A 99 7.97 13.35 -6.43
C ILE A 99 9.45 13.38 -6.78
N GLU A 100 10.23 12.45 -6.24
CA GLU A 100 11.66 12.37 -6.52
C GLU A 100 11.90 12.20 -8.03
N PRO A 101 12.54 13.18 -8.70
CA PRO A 101 12.72 13.12 -10.13
C PRO A 101 13.84 12.14 -10.50
N PRO A 102 13.75 11.48 -11.67
CA PRO A 102 14.87 10.72 -12.22
C PRO A 102 16.10 11.61 -12.41
N ASN A 103 17.25 11.13 -11.94
CA ASN A 103 18.54 11.80 -12.10
C ASN A 103 19.23 11.49 -13.45
N ASP A 104 18.80 10.42 -14.12
CA ASP A 104 19.28 10.01 -15.44
C ASP A 104 18.09 9.76 -16.39
N PRO A 105 17.97 10.50 -17.52
CA PRO A 105 16.97 10.23 -18.54
C PRO A 105 17.03 8.81 -19.13
N ALA A 106 18.18 8.14 -19.07
CA ALA A 106 18.34 6.77 -19.55
C ALA A 106 17.83 5.69 -18.57
N ASP A 107 17.61 6.01 -17.30
CA ASP A 107 17.05 5.08 -16.32
C ASP A 107 15.54 4.89 -16.53
N ARG A 108 15.20 4.03 -17.49
CA ARG A 108 13.81 3.69 -17.82
C ARG A 108 13.00 3.19 -16.62
N ARG A 109 13.63 2.54 -15.64
CA ARG A 109 12.92 2.04 -14.45
C ARG A 109 12.54 3.17 -13.53
N PHE A 110 13.43 4.15 -13.33
CA PHE A 110 13.08 5.35 -12.57
C PHE A 110 12.04 6.18 -13.32
N GLN A 111 12.15 6.34 -14.64
CA GLN A 111 11.10 7.00 -15.43
C GLN A 111 9.72 6.33 -15.27
N GLY A 112 9.67 4.99 -15.33
CA GLY A 112 8.45 4.20 -15.09
C GLY A 112 7.88 4.41 -13.68
N TRP A 113 8.73 4.35 -12.66
CA TRP A 113 8.34 4.63 -11.27
C TRP A 113 7.80 6.05 -11.11
N PHE A 114 8.49 7.06 -11.64
CA PHE A 114 8.09 8.46 -11.54
C PHE A 114 6.72 8.69 -12.19
N LYS A 115 6.54 8.16 -13.40
CA LYS A 115 5.27 8.25 -14.13
C LYS A 115 4.12 7.57 -13.38
N ALA A 116 4.37 6.41 -12.76
CA ALA A 116 3.37 5.71 -11.97
C ALA A 116 2.94 6.52 -10.73
N VAL A 117 3.88 7.13 -10.01
CA VAL A 117 3.57 8.00 -8.87
C VAL A 117 2.84 9.28 -9.33
N GLU A 118 3.28 9.90 -10.42
CA GLU A 118 2.62 11.08 -11.00
C GLU A 118 1.19 10.77 -11.46
N THR A 119 0.97 9.57 -12.00
CA THR A 119 -0.37 9.09 -12.36
C THR A 119 -1.26 8.96 -11.12
N ALA A 120 -0.76 8.35 -10.03
CA ALA A 120 -1.52 8.25 -8.78
C ALA A 120 -1.87 9.63 -8.19
N VAL A 121 -0.94 10.60 -8.23
CA VAL A 121 -1.20 11.99 -7.83
C VAL A 121 -2.32 12.60 -8.70
N THR A 122 -2.29 12.36 -10.00
CA THR A 122 -3.30 12.86 -10.94
C THR A 122 -4.68 12.27 -10.67
N GLU A 123 -4.76 10.97 -10.34
CA GLU A 123 -6.02 10.30 -10.00
C GLU A 123 -6.61 10.82 -8.68
N TRP A 124 -5.79 10.96 -7.64
CA TRP A 124 -6.23 11.56 -6.39
C TRP A 124 -6.63 13.04 -6.54
N ASN A 125 -6.02 13.77 -7.48
CA ASN A 125 -6.33 15.18 -7.76
C ASN A 125 -7.80 15.40 -8.22
N GLN A 126 -8.48 14.34 -8.65
CA GLN A 126 -9.91 14.40 -8.99
C GLN A 126 -10.78 14.63 -7.75
N TYR A 127 -10.31 14.22 -6.57
CA TYR A 127 -11.09 14.19 -5.32
C TYR A 127 -10.59 15.17 -4.26
N LEU A 128 -9.31 15.55 -4.31
CA LEU A 128 -8.71 16.58 -3.46
C LEU A 128 -7.77 17.45 -4.31
N PRO A 129 -7.64 18.76 -4.07
CA PRO A 129 -6.68 19.57 -4.82
C PRO A 129 -5.22 19.23 -4.45
N LEU A 130 -4.48 18.66 -5.40
CA LEU A 130 -3.06 18.32 -5.30
C LEU A 130 -2.26 19.15 -6.33
N GLU A 131 -1.07 19.61 -5.95
CA GLU A 131 -0.15 20.33 -6.83
C GLU A 131 1.25 19.71 -6.78
N ARG A 132 1.81 19.33 -7.93
CA ARG A 132 3.20 18.85 -7.99
C ARG A 132 4.16 20.04 -7.87
N VAL A 133 5.07 19.96 -6.90
CA VAL A 133 6.13 20.95 -6.69
C VAL A 133 7.50 20.35 -7.00
N ALA A 134 8.43 21.19 -7.47
CA ALA A 134 9.79 20.77 -7.81
C ALA A 134 10.71 20.69 -6.57
N GLU A 135 10.48 21.56 -5.59
CA GLU A 135 11.30 21.64 -4.38
C GLU A 135 10.72 20.76 -3.26
N ARG A 136 11.55 19.93 -2.65
CA ARG A 136 11.12 19.01 -1.58
C ARG A 136 10.73 19.77 -0.32
N GLU A 137 11.39 20.90 -0.05
CA GLU A 137 11.32 21.66 1.19
C GLU A 137 9.94 22.29 1.40
N VAL A 138 9.28 22.68 0.30
CA VAL A 138 7.96 23.31 0.30
C VAL A 138 6.81 22.31 0.20
N ALA A 139 7.10 21.02 0.03
CA ALA A 139 6.09 19.98 -0.11
C ALA A 139 5.43 19.61 1.23
N ASP A 140 4.16 19.24 1.15
CA ASP A 140 3.36 18.69 2.25
C ASP A 140 3.41 17.15 2.25
N ILE A 141 3.51 16.54 1.06
CA ILE A 141 3.72 15.11 0.84
C ILE A 141 5.00 14.92 0.02
N ILE A 142 5.90 14.05 0.47
CA ILE A 142 7.17 13.75 -0.20
C ILE A 142 7.18 12.28 -0.64
N CYS A 143 7.22 12.01 -1.93
CA CYS A 143 7.33 10.66 -2.49
C CYS A 143 8.78 10.36 -2.87
N LEU A 144 9.36 9.32 -2.27
CA LEU A 144 10.75 8.89 -2.42
C LEU A 144 10.85 7.51 -3.05
N ARG A 145 11.81 7.34 -3.95
CA ARG A 145 12.15 6.05 -4.54
C ARG A 145 13.18 5.34 -3.67
N SER A 146 12.74 4.84 -2.52
CA SER A 146 13.57 4.13 -1.54
C SER A 146 12.90 2.84 -1.08
N ARG A 147 13.69 1.90 -0.54
CA ARG A 147 13.15 0.77 0.20
C ARG A 147 12.85 1.21 1.62
N PRO A 148 11.65 0.93 2.17
CA PRO A 148 11.39 1.19 3.58
C PRO A 148 12.44 0.52 4.49
N PRO A 149 12.81 1.16 5.60
CA PRO A 149 13.80 0.61 6.51
C PRO A 149 13.30 -0.69 7.18
N LEU A 150 14.11 -1.75 7.15
CA LEU A 150 13.82 -2.98 7.89
C LEU A 150 14.05 -2.74 9.40
N ARG A 151 12.97 -2.61 10.17
CA ARG A 151 13.04 -2.45 11.62
C ARG A 151 12.83 -3.81 12.29
N ALA A 152 13.91 -4.43 12.78
CA ALA A 152 13.80 -5.66 13.56
C ALA A 152 13.07 -5.39 14.89
N THR A 153 12.11 -6.24 15.23
CA THR A 153 11.37 -6.16 16.50
C THR A 153 11.86 -7.24 17.45
N LEU A 154 12.15 -6.87 18.70
CA LEU A 154 12.48 -7.85 19.73
C LEU A 154 11.18 -8.45 20.27
N ASN A 155 10.96 -9.75 20.05
CA ASN A 155 9.92 -10.49 20.74
C ASN A 155 10.36 -10.68 22.19
N ARG A 156 9.69 -9.98 23.11
CA ARG A 156 10.08 -9.96 24.54
C ARG A 156 9.78 -11.29 25.24
N GLN A 157 8.84 -12.08 24.73
CA GLN A 157 8.48 -13.39 25.27
C GLN A 157 9.51 -14.45 24.88
N THR A 158 9.93 -14.50 23.61
CA THR A 158 10.87 -15.50 23.10
C THR A 158 12.34 -15.05 23.16
N ARG A 159 12.60 -13.77 23.42
CA ARG A 159 13.92 -13.12 23.36
C ARG A 159 14.60 -13.25 22.00
N THR A 160 13.82 -13.36 20.92
CA THR A 160 14.33 -13.44 19.55
C THR A 160 14.09 -12.14 18.80
N PHE A 161 15.01 -11.79 17.91
CA PHE A 161 14.77 -10.74 16.92
C PHE A 161 13.89 -11.30 15.80
N GLU A 162 12.76 -10.65 15.57
CA GLU A 162 11.90 -10.88 14.43
C GLU A 162 12.27 -9.85 13.36
N PHE A 163 12.65 -10.35 12.19
CA PHE A 163 12.93 -9.51 11.02
C PHE A 163 11.65 -9.41 10.20
N PRO A 164 11.14 -8.19 9.92
CA PRO A 164 9.96 -8.05 9.09
C PRO A 164 10.26 -8.52 7.66
N THR A 165 9.23 -9.01 6.97
CA THR A 165 9.28 -9.25 5.53
C THR A 165 9.56 -7.94 4.78
N ALA A 166 10.14 -8.04 3.58
CA ALA A 166 10.40 -6.88 2.74
C ALA A 166 9.09 -6.14 2.45
N ARG A 167 9.06 -4.83 2.73
CA ARG A 167 7.92 -3.96 2.47
C ARG A 167 8.08 -3.29 1.10
N ASN A 168 7.00 -3.20 0.35
CA ASN A 168 6.98 -2.51 -0.93
C ASN A 168 6.89 -0.99 -0.76
N ALA A 169 6.25 -0.51 0.31
CA ALA A 169 6.27 0.89 0.68
C ALA A 169 6.01 1.12 2.18
N GLU A 170 6.20 2.37 2.62
CA GLU A 170 5.82 2.89 3.93
C GLU A 170 5.41 4.36 3.80
N ALA A 171 4.17 4.68 4.17
CA ALA A 171 3.76 6.02 4.53
C ALA A 171 4.15 6.32 5.98
N SER A 172 4.67 7.51 6.22
CA SER A 172 4.92 8.05 7.56
C SER A 172 4.61 9.54 7.60
N TYR A 173 4.30 10.06 8.79
CA TYR A 173 4.09 11.49 8.99
C TYR A 173 4.84 12.00 10.21
N LYS A 174 5.14 13.30 10.19
CA LYS A 174 5.61 14.05 11.35
C LYS A 174 4.69 15.22 11.64
N LEU A 175 4.54 15.54 12.92
CA LEU A 175 3.81 16.71 13.41
C LEU A 175 4.80 17.83 13.74
N TYR A 176 4.46 19.07 13.39
CA TYR A 176 5.26 20.24 13.75
C TYR A 176 4.40 21.50 13.79
N TRP A 177 4.90 22.52 14.49
CA TRP A 177 4.29 23.83 14.56
C TRP A 177 4.78 24.69 13.40
N ARG A 178 3.86 25.35 12.70
CA ARG A 178 4.12 26.28 11.59
C ARG A 178 3.64 27.69 11.96
N GLY A 179 4.45 28.70 11.65
CA GLY A 179 4.13 30.11 11.92
C GLY A 179 4.47 30.54 13.36
N ASN A 180 4.51 31.86 13.58
CA ASN A 180 5.07 32.42 14.81
C ASN A 180 4.04 33.02 15.77
N ASN A 181 2.78 33.29 15.36
CA ASN A 181 1.66 33.64 16.26
C ASN A 181 0.32 33.86 15.47
N PRO A 182 -0.76 33.09 15.71
CA PRO A 182 -0.76 31.82 16.42
C PRO A 182 -0.03 30.76 15.59
N SER A 183 0.75 29.90 16.26
CA SER A 183 1.35 28.74 15.62
C SER A 183 0.28 27.70 15.32
N THR A 184 0.36 27.10 14.13
CA THR A 184 -0.56 26.06 13.68
C THR A 184 0.09 24.69 13.76
N LEU A 185 -0.58 23.70 14.35
CA LEU A 185 -0.12 22.33 14.31
C LEU A 185 -0.44 21.75 12.92
N VAL A 186 0.58 21.29 12.21
CA VAL A 186 0.44 20.69 10.87
C VAL A 186 1.18 19.37 10.82
N HIS A 187 0.91 18.58 9.77
CA HIS A 187 1.68 17.38 9.46
C HIS A 187 2.40 17.51 8.12
N ARG A 188 3.38 16.65 7.91
CA ARG A 188 4.03 16.41 6.61
C ARG A 188 4.22 14.91 6.45
N PHE A 189 3.89 14.40 5.28
CA PHE A 189 4.05 12.98 4.95
C PHE A 189 5.31 12.70 4.16
N THR A 190 5.88 11.52 4.38
CA THR A 190 6.92 10.91 3.55
C THR A 190 6.45 9.52 3.15
N LEU A 191 6.43 9.28 1.84
CA LEU A 191 6.07 8.01 1.21
C LEU A 191 7.34 7.40 0.62
N GLU A 192 7.81 6.30 1.18
CA GLU A 192 8.95 5.55 0.65
C GLU A 192 8.42 4.39 -0.20
N ILE A 193 8.54 4.49 -1.52
CA ILE A 193 8.00 3.50 -2.48
C ILE A 193 9.16 2.78 -3.16
N SER A 194 9.19 1.45 -3.01
CA SER A 194 10.27 0.60 -3.50
C SER A 194 10.45 0.72 -5.02
N PRO A 195 11.70 0.75 -5.50
CA PRO A 195 12.00 0.73 -6.93
C PRO A 195 11.83 -0.65 -7.58
N ASN A 196 11.48 -1.70 -6.83
CA ASN A 196 11.53 -3.10 -7.28
C ASN A 196 10.13 -3.66 -7.57
N GLN A 197 9.31 -2.85 -8.22
CA GLN A 197 7.97 -3.22 -8.66
C GLN A 197 7.84 -2.94 -10.16
N THR A 198 6.89 -3.60 -10.81
CA THR A 198 6.48 -3.20 -12.17
C THR A 198 5.76 -1.85 -12.09
N ASP A 199 5.63 -1.16 -13.22
CA ASP A 199 4.92 0.14 -13.26
C ASP A 199 3.48 0.03 -12.73
N ALA A 200 2.78 -1.05 -13.08
CA ALA A 200 1.41 -1.31 -12.62
C ALA A 200 1.32 -1.48 -11.09
N PHE A 201 2.25 -2.23 -10.50
CA PHE A 201 2.29 -2.38 -9.04
C PHE A 201 2.80 -1.13 -8.33
N THR A 202 3.71 -0.37 -8.96
CA THR A 202 4.14 0.92 -8.44
C THR A 202 2.98 1.90 -8.39
N LEU A 203 2.14 1.95 -9.44
CA LEU A 203 0.93 2.78 -9.47
C LEU A 203 -0.04 2.38 -8.36
N ALA A 204 -0.30 1.07 -8.19
CA ALA A 204 -1.15 0.57 -7.12
C ALA A 204 -0.65 0.95 -5.73
N THR A 205 0.64 0.73 -5.47
CA THR A 205 1.27 1.12 -4.21
C THR A 205 1.22 2.64 -4.01
N ALA A 206 1.48 3.43 -5.05
CA ALA A 206 1.38 4.89 -4.97
C ALA A 206 -0.04 5.37 -4.65
N ARG A 207 -1.10 4.75 -5.22
CA ARG A 207 -2.50 5.03 -4.87
C ARG A 207 -2.75 4.78 -3.38
N HIS A 208 -2.31 3.63 -2.88
CA HIS A 208 -2.48 3.21 -1.49
C HIS A 208 -1.80 4.18 -0.52
N GLU A 209 -0.50 4.43 -0.71
CA GLU A 209 0.28 5.30 0.17
C GLU A 209 -0.16 6.77 0.10
N LEU A 210 -0.60 7.25 -1.07
CA LEU A 210 -1.23 8.57 -1.18
C LEU A 210 -2.57 8.60 -0.43
N GLY A 211 -3.38 7.55 -0.48
CA GLY A 211 -4.61 7.45 0.30
C GLY A 211 -4.37 7.64 1.79
N HIS A 212 -3.30 7.02 2.33
CA HIS A 212 -2.84 7.26 3.69
C HIS A 212 -2.45 8.72 3.94
N ALA A 213 -1.64 9.30 3.06
CA ALA A 213 -1.19 10.70 3.19
C ALA A 213 -2.31 11.72 3.05
N LEU A 214 -3.40 11.38 2.36
CA LEU A 214 -4.56 12.25 2.17
C LEU A 214 -5.58 12.15 3.31
N GLY A 215 -5.49 11.11 4.12
CA GLY A 215 -6.19 11.02 5.41
C GLY A 215 -6.73 9.65 5.78
N ILE A 216 -6.75 8.68 4.85
CA ILE A 216 -7.21 7.30 5.11
C ILE A 216 -6.10 6.53 5.84
N TRP A 217 -5.88 6.87 7.11
CA TRP A 217 -4.85 6.26 7.96
C TRP A 217 -5.34 4.92 8.56
N GLY A 218 -5.49 3.93 7.69
CA GLY A 218 -6.04 2.61 7.95
C GLY A 218 -6.22 1.87 6.63
N HIS A 219 -6.76 0.65 6.67
CA HIS A 219 -6.95 -0.15 5.47
C HIS A 219 -8.42 -0.48 5.24
N SER A 220 -8.77 -0.62 3.96
CA SER A 220 -10.01 -1.28 3.58
C SER A 220 -9.93 -2.78 3.86
N PRO A 221 -11.04 -3.43 4.24
CA PRO A 221 -11.13 -4.89 4.30
C PRO A 221 -11.35 -5.57 2.94
N ASP A 222 -11.57 -4.82 1.86
CA ASP A 222 -12.02 -5.35 0.57
C ASP A 222 -10.93 -5.27 -0.52
N PRO A 223 -10.56 -6.39 -1.17
CA PRO A 223 -9.54 -6.41 -2.22
C PRO A 223 -9.87 -5.61 -3.48
N ALA A 224 -11.10 -5.11 -3.64
CA ALA A 224 -11.49 -4.22 -4.72
C ALA A 224 -11.16 -2.74 -4.46
N ASP A 225 -10.70 -2.39 -3.26
CA ASP A 225 -10.34 -1.02 -2.87
C ASP A 225 -8.84 -0.76 -3.00
N ALA A 226 -8.44 0.47 -3.34
CA ALA A 226 -7.02 0.83 -3.43
C ALA A 226 -6.32 0.77 -2.07
N LEU A 227 -7.08 0.94 -0.98
CA LEU A 227 -6.59 0.93 0.39
C LEU A 227 -6.63 -0.46 1.04
N TYR A 228 -6.82 -1.53 0.26
CA TYR A 228 -6.63 -2.90 0.74
C TYR A 228 -5.15 -3.16 1.06
N ASP A 229 -4.87 -3.80 2.19
CA ASP A 229 -3.51 -3.93 2.75
C ASP A 229 -2.62 -4.97 2.04
N THR A 230 -3.23 -5.79 1.19
CA THR A 230 -2.59 -6.91 0.52
C THR A 230 -2.56 -6.70 -0.98
N GLN A 231 -1.38 -6.83 -1.58
CA GLN A 231 -1.22 -6.69 -3.01
C GLN A 231 -1.95 -7.82 -3.76
N VAL A 232 -2.82 -7.45 -4.70
CA VAL A 232 -3.59 -8.39 -5.56
C VAL A 232 -3.08 -8.37 -6.99
N ASN A 233 -3.27 -9.47 -7.74
CA ASN A 233 -2.73 -9.64 -9.09
C ASN A 233 -3.18 -8.58 -10.10
N ASN A 234 -4.41 -8.09 -9.97
CA ASN A 234 -4.97 -7.00 -10.76
C ASN A 234 -5.34 -5.86 -9.82
N PRO A 235 -4.39 -4.95 -9.51
CA PRO A 235 -4.64 -3.93 -8.52
C PRO A 235 -5.78 -2.99 -8.92
N PRO A 236 -6.73 -2.72 -8.00
CA PRO A 236 -7.87 -1.88 -8.32
C PRO A 236 -7.47 -0.39 -8.52
N PRO A 237 -8.32 0.40 -9.19
CA PRO A 237 -8.27 1.85 -9.12
C PRO A 237 -8.74 2.34 -7.73
N ILE A 238 -8.71 3.64 -7.51
CA ILE A 238 -9.35 4.26 -6.34
C ILE A 238 -10.85 4.00 -6.43
N SER A 239 -11.44 3.39 -5.40
CA SER A 239 -12.85 2.98 -5.41
C SER A 239 -13.79 4.06 -4.89
N ALA A 240 -15.09 3.92 -5.13
CA ALA A 240 -16.08 4.78 -4.50
C ALA A 240 -16.06 4.67 -2.97
N ARG A 241 -15.77 3.48 -2.43
CA ARG A 241 -15.65 3.23 -0.98
C ARG A 241 -14.44 3.96 -0.38
N ASP A 242 -13.33 4.05 -1.12
CA ASP A 242 -12.18 4.88 -0.73
C ASP A 242 -12.58 6.35 -0.60
N ILE A 243 -13.30 6.90 -1.58
CA ILE A 243 -13.71 8.30 -1.58
C ILE A 243 -14.81 8.59 -0.54
N ASN A 244 -15.75 7.68 -0.34
CA ASN A 244 -16.76 7.79 0.71
C ASN A 244 -16.11 7.79 2.09
N THR A 245 -15.11 6.93 2.31
CA THR A 245 -14.33 6.90 3.54
C THR A 245 -13.55 8.21 3.73
N LEU A 246 -12.87 8.69 2.70
CA LEU A 246 -12.16 9.97 2.72
C LEU A 246 -13.10 11.15 3.05
N LYS A 247 -14.28 11.20 2.43
CA LYS A 247 -15.29 12.23 2.71
C LYS A 247 -15.72 12.21 4.18
N LYS A 248 -16.01 11.02 4.73
CA LYS A 248 -16.33 10.89 6.16
C LYS A 248 -15.20 11.36 7.07
N ILE A 249 -13.95 11.06 6.72
CA ILE A 249 -12.76 11.52 7.46
C ILE A 249 -12.67 13.05 7.49
N TYR A 250 -12.91 13.72 6.36
CA TYR A 250 -12.88 15.19 6.27
C TYR A 250 -14.05 15.89 6.97
N GLN A 251 -15.09 15.14 7.34
CA GLN A 251 -16.19 15.65 8.19
C GLN A 251 -15.86 15.54 9.70
N GLN A 252 -14.77 14.86 10.06
CA GLN A 252 -14.39 14.67 11.46
C GLN A 252 -13.61 15.84 12.02
N GLN A 253 -13.50 15.84 13.35
CA GLN A 253 -12.68 16.79 14.06
C GLN A 253 -11.18 16.46 13.97
N THR A 254 -10.37 17.50 13.91
CA THR A 254 -8.90 17.41 13.98
C THR A 254 -8.30 18.53 14.83
N ARG A 255 -7.08 18.34 15.32
CA ARG A 255 -6.26 19.39 15.94
C ARG A 255 -5.29 20.04 14.95
N LEU A 256 -5.31 19.56 13.71
CA LEU A 256 -4.45 20.03 12.62
C LEU A 256 -5.07 21.25 11.95
N GLY A 257 -4.24 22.08 11.34
CA GLY A 257 -4.70 23.26 10.65
C GLY A 257 -4.96 24.46 11.56
N GLY A 258 -5.10 25.63 10.94
CA GLY A 258 -5.27 26.90 11.65
C GLY A 258 -6.74 27.20 11.91
N SER A 259 -7.01 28.05 12.89
CA SER A 259 -8.36 28.53 13.18
C SER A 259 -9.03 29.11 11.93
N LEU A 260 -10.29 28.73 11.69
CA LEU A 260 -11.18 29.33 10.71
C LEU A 260 -11.33 30.85 10.88
#